data_AF-T2S906-F1
#
_entry.id   AF-T2S906-F1
#
_cell.length_a   1.000
_cell.length_b   1.000
_cell.length_c   1.000
_cell.angle_alpha   90.00
_cell.angle_beta   90.00
_cell.angle_gamma   90.00
#
_symmetry.space_group_name_H-M   'P 1'
#
loop_
_entity.id
_entity.type
_entity.pdbx_description
1 polymer ?
#
loop_
_entity_poly.entity_id
_entity_poly.type
_entity_poly.pdbx_seq_one_letter_code
_entity_poly.pdbx_strand_id
1 'polypeptide(L)'
;MPFLKALKSFDAPFLEKEISKRFRDNLVFFKFYHPNLFNALNTPFKNYQLLFEKTRFNLLHTPTNALSYPKNQMIEIAFNMASNPLNNPRWSLDNNHLSLNYLKSQNNPKLPLTLKATHAISNFLNQTHTPCSLGSFLPPTMIYGVLDGLFLAILQAQHYRFHSLYLFEENLDLFKISCYFVRYEDLMIKGAKLFIQGFFDPNELKIDFLKRPVTHSFLKLEIMPYKSAFNSRMRENIHNYYKQALRGWGSFEDEWLGFKNTLKNLPLYKTLKTKPKKINAPICVVGNGPSLDLLLPFLKENEENCIIFSCGTALKPLKTHGVKVDFQIEVERIDYLKEVLEKAPLEDTPLMGANMLNPNAFNLAKEALMFMRGGSACAYISPLNIEYAAPFVGNAGVALASLMSDEIYLCALDCAYIKGFKNTLKIPIMKMKKKLIFHL
;
A
#
# COMPACT_ATOMS: atom_id res chain seq x y z
N MET A 1 24.76 -19.78 20.36
CA MET A 1 24.96 -21.19 20.79
C MET A 1 24.68 -21.43 22.29
N PRO A 2 25.23 -20.68 23.27
CA PRO A 2 25.03 -20.99 24.70
C PRO A 2 23.57 -20.99 25.17
N PHE A 3 22.78 -19.98 24.78
CA PHE A 3 21.38 -19.86 25.17
C PHE A 3 20.50 -21.03 24.69
N LEU A 4 20.67 -21.48 23.43
CA LEU A 4 19.91 -22.62 22.90
C LEU A 4 20.26 -23.92 23.63
N LYS A 5 21.54 -24.13 23.97
CA LYS A 5 21.97 -25.30 24.74
C LYS A 5 21.35 -25.27 26.14
N ALA A 6 21.42 -24.12 26.82
CA ALA A 6 20.83 -23.92 28.14
C ALA A 6 19.31 -24.14 28.16
N LEU A 7 18.58 -23.70 27.13
CA LEU A 7 17.14 -23.98 27.01
C LEU A 7 16.86 -25.48 26.87
N LYS A 8 17.65 -26.20 26.05
CA LYS A 8 17.46 -27.64 25.83
C LYS A 8 17.77 -28.48 27.07
N SER A 9 18.81 -28.12 27.83
CA SER A 9 19.20 -28.84 29.06
C SER A 9 18.53 -28.29 30.32
N PHE A 10 17.74 -27.22 30.20
CA PHE A 10 17.22 -26.42 31.31
C PHE A 10 18.30 -26.07 32.36
N ASP A 11 19.39 -25.43 31.91
CA ASP A 11 20.43 -24.92 32.81
C ASP A 11 19.89 -23.69 33.57
N ALA A 12 19.20 -23.94 34.70
CA ALA A 12 18.47 -22.91 35.44
C ALA A 12 19.37 -21.75 35.91
N PRO A 13 20.56 -21.96 36.51
CA PRO A 13 21.44 -20.86 36.92
C PRO A 13 21.89 -19.98 35.73
N PHE A 14 22.23 -20.60 34.59
CA PHE A 14 22.57 -19.84 33.39
C PHE A 14 21.37 -19.05 32.87
N LEU A 15 20.20 -19.70 32.76
CA LEU A 15 18.98 -19.10 32.25
C LEU A 15 18.54 -17.92 33.11
N GLU A 16 18.55 -18.05 34.44
CA GLU A 16 18.21 -16.98 35.37
C GLU A 16 19.10 -15.75 35.18
N LYS A 17 20.42 -15.95 35.11
CA LYS A 17 21.37 -14.87 34.86
C LYS A 17 21.13 -14.20 33.51
N GLU A 18 20.94 -15.01 32.45
CA GLU A 18 20.81 -14.54 31.07
C GLU A 18 19.51 -13.78 30.85
N ILE A 19 18.35 -14.33 31.26
CA ILE A 19 17.06 -13.67 31.05
C ILE A 19 16.91 -12.42 31.92
N SER A 20 17.49 -12.41 33.13
CA SER A 20 17.54 -11.22 33.98
C SER A 20 18.37 -10.11 33.34
N LYS A 21 19.48 -10.46 32.68
CA LYS A 21 20.29 -9.51 31.91
C LYS A 21 19.47 -8.94 30.75
N ARG A 22 18.83 -9.79 29.93
CA ARG A 22 18.01 -9.35 28.79
C ARG A 22 16.87 -8.43 29.20
N PHE A 23 16.20 -8.74 30.31
CA PHE A 23 15.14 -7.90 30.83
C PHE A 23 15.65 -6.50 31.19
N ARG A 24 16.78 -6.41 31.91
CA ARG A 24 17.42 -5.11 32.22
C ARG A 24 17.83 -4.36 30.96
N ASP A 25 18.48 -5.03 30.01
CA ASP A 25 18.93 -4.41 28.76
C ASP A 25 17.74 -3.86 27.96
N ASN A 26 16.64 -4.61 27.87
CA ASN A 26 15.40 -4.14 27.22
C ASN A 26 14.79 -2.93 27.93
N LEU A 27 14.76 -2.90 29.26
CA LEU A 27 14.28 -1.72 29.99
C LEU A 27 15.15 -0.49 29.71
N VAL A 28 16.48 -0.64 29.69
CA VAL A 28 17.40 0.44 29.32
C VAL A 28 17.12 0.93 27.89
N PHE A 29 16.96 0.01 26.94
CA PHE A 29 16.63 0.33 25.56
C PHE A 29 15.31 1.10 25.44
N PHE A 30 14.22 0.60 26.02
CA PHE A 30 12.91 1.23 25.91
C PHE A 30 12.82 2.57 26.64
N LYS A 31 13.66 2.82 27.65
CA LYS A 31 13.76 4.13 28.31
C LYS A 31 14.04 5.25 27.30
N PHE A 32 14.87 4.98 26.30
CA PHE A 32 15.21 5.94 25.25
C PHE A 32 14.35 5.77 24.00
N TYR A 33 14.06 4.53 23.60
CA TYR A 33 13.33 4.24 22.36
C TYR A 33 11.83 4.56 22.47
N HIS A 34 11.20 4.30 23.62
CA HIS A 34 9.77 4.52 23.81
C HIS A 34 9.42 4.82 25.29
N PRO A 35 9.64 6.05 25.78
CA PRO A 35 9.54 6.39 27.21
C PRO A 35 8.21 6.01 27.88
N ASN A 36 7.07 6.19 27.18
CA ASN A 36 5.75 5.83 27.72
C ASN A 36 5.59 4.32 27.94
N LEU A 37 6.10 3.51 27.01
CA LEU A 37 6.10 2.05 27.12
C LEU A 37 7.06 1.61 28.23
N PHE A 38 8.24 2.23 28.34
CA PHE A 38 9.15 1.99 29.47
C PHE A 38 8.47 2.24 30.82
N ASN A 39 7.78 3.37 30.99
CA ASN A 39 7.06 3.65 32.24
C ASN A 39 6.02 2.56 32.54
N ALA A 40 5.28 2.11 31.53
CA ALA A 40 4.31 1.03 31.68
C ALA A 40 4.96 -0.32 32.02
N LEU A 41 6.10 -0.65 31.39
CA LEU A 41 6.88 -1.85 31.67
C LEU A 41 7.42 -1.90 33.11
N ASN A 42 7.58 -0.76 33.79
CA ASN A 42 8.00 -0.70 35.19
C ASN A 42 6.85 -0.93 36.19
N THR A 43 5.60 -0.98 35.74
CA THR A 43 4.45 -1.27 36.62
C THR A 43 4.36 -2.75 37.00
N PRO A 44 3.79 -3.13 38.15
CA PRO A 44 3.60 -4.53 38.52
C PRO A 44 2.75 -5.32 37.51
N PHE A 45 3.04 -6.61 37.37
CA PHE A 45 2.23 -7.52 36.54
C PHE A 45 0.79 -7.57 37.02
N LYS A 46 -0.18 -7.61 36.10
CA LYS A 46 -1.61 -7.60 36.42
C LYS A 46 -2.28 -8.96 36.22
N ASN A 47 -2.17 -9.49 35.01
CA ASN A 47 -2.89 -10.65 34.50
C ASN A 47 -1.97 -11.85 34.22
N TYR A 48 -0.72 -11.61 33.83
CA TYR A 48 0.22 -12.68 33.51
C TYR A 48 1.55 -12.51 34.23
N GLN A 49 2.12 -13.63 34.67
CA GLN A 49 3.47 -13.70 35.24
C GLN A 49 4.26 -14.86 34.65
N LEU A 50 5.56 -14.65 34.47
CA LEU A 50 6.47 -15.73 34.13
C LEU A 50 6.74 -16.57 35.38
N LEU A 51 6.37 -17.85 35.31
CA LEU A 51 6.82 -18.84 36.29
C LEU A 51 8.15 -19.40 35.84
N PHE A 52 9.16 -19.21 36.69
CA PHE A 52 10.45 -19.86 36.57
C PHE A 52 10.62 -20.80 37.76
N GLU A 53 10.43 -22.09 37.53
CA GLU A 53 10.67 -23.13 38.52
C GLU A 53 11.96 -23.90 38.19
N LYS A 54 12.42 -24.76 39.12
CA LYS A 54 13.70 -25.48 39.02
C LYS A 54 13.92 -26.25 37.71
N THR A 55 12.85 -26.67 37.02
CA THR A 55 12.93 -27.51 35.81
C THR A 55 12.07 -27.02 34.65
N ARG A 56 11.40 -25.86 34.77
CA ARG A 56 10.48 -25.39 33.73
C ARG A 56 10.23 -23.89 33.72
N PHE A 57 9.79 -23.41 32.56
CA PHE A 57 9.06 -22.15 32.42
C PHE A 57 7.57 -22.42 32.20
N ASN A 58 6.72 -21.49 32.66
CA ASN A 58 5.31 -21.41 32.26
C ASN A 58 4.79 -19.97 32.39
N LEU A 59 3.58 -19.71 31.90
CA LEU A 59 2.88 -18.45 32.13
C LEU A 59 1.69 -18.70 33.05
N LEU A 60 1.70 -18.06 34.22
CA LEU A 60 0.58 -18.05 35.15
C LEU A 60 -0.36 -16.92 34.79
N HIS A 61 -1.62 -17.26 34.50
CA HIS A 61 -2.70 -16.30 34.46
C HIS A 61 -3.17 -16.03 35.90
N THR A 62 -2.76 -14.90 36.48
CA THR A 62 -2.94 -14.58 37.90
C THR A 62 -4.40 -14.53 38.35
N PRO A 63 -5.39 -14.06 37.57
CA PRO A 63 -6.79 -14.03 38.03
C PRO A 63 -7.41 -15.41 38.19
N THR A 64 -6.96 -16.41 37.43
CA THR A 64 -7.57 -17.76 37.43
C THR A 64 -6.63 -18.84 37.96
N ASN A 65 -5.38 -18.50 38.31
CA ASN A 65 -4.30 -19.43 38.62
C ASN A 65 -4.05 -20.52 37.55
N ALA A 66 -4.47 -20.25 36.31
CA ALA A 66 -4.33 -21.20 35.22
C ALA A 66 -2.93 -21.10 34.60
N LEU A 67 -2.35 -22.24 34.22
CA LEU A 67 -1.13 -22.28 33.43
C LEU A 67 -1.46 -22.23 31.94
N SER A 68 -0.74 -21.39 31.19
CA SER A 68 -0.98 -21.24 29.74
C SER A 68 -0.42 -22.40 28.93
N TYR A 69 0.60 -23.09 29.46
CA TYR A 69 1.22 -24.24 28.80
C TYR A 69 0.96 -25.54 29.56
N PRO A 70 0.57 -26.64 28.87
CA PRO A 70 0.48 -27.96 29.48
C PRO A 70 1.87 -28.46 29.93
N LYS A 71 1.94 -29.11 31.10
CA LYS A 71 3.05 -29.99 31.56
C LYS A 71 4.46 -29.65 31.02
N ASN A 72 5.01 -28.48 31.36
CA ASN A 72 6.40 -28.07 31.07
C ASN A 72 6.73 -27.86 29.57
N GLN A 73 5.72 -27.80 28.69
CA GLN A 73 5.94 -27.78 27.23
C GLN A 73 6.29 -26.41 26.65
N MET A 74 6.39 -25.34 27.46
CA MET A 74 6.65 -23.98 26.97
C MET A 74 7.88 -23.91 26.05
N ILE A 75 9.01 -24.49 26.48
CA ILE A 75 10.25 -24.50 25.69
C ILE A 75 10.10 -25.36 24.43
N GLU A 76 9.51 -26.55 24.55
CA GLU A 76 9.28 -27.47 23.43
C GLU A 76 8.40 -26.82 22.35
N ILE A 77 7.30 -26.20 22.76
CA ILE A 77 6.37 -25.48 21.88
C ILE A 77 7.09 -24.30 21.23
N ALA A 78 7.92 -23.56 21.96
CA ALA A 78 8.70 -22.46 21.40
C ALA A 78 9.70 -22.94 20.33
N PHE A 79 10.39 -24.06 20.56
CA PHE A 79 11.24 -24.70 19.53
C PHE A 79 10.41 -25.19 18.33
N ASN A 80 9.25 -25.77 18.58
CA ASN A 80 8.34 -26.21 17.53
C ASN A 80 7.85 -25.03 16.68
N MET A 81 7.52 -23.89 17.28
CA MET A 81 7.16 -22.65 16.59
C MET A 81 8.33 -22.07 15.77
N ALA A 82 9.55 -22.12 16.30
CA ALA A 82 10.74 -21.58 15.62
C ALA A 82 11.29 -22.50 14.52
N SER A 83 10.91 -23.78 14.49
CA SER A 83 11.44 -24.76 13.54
C SER A 83 10.94 -24.51 12.12
N ASN A 84 11.86 -24.36 11.16
CA ASN A 84 11.59 -24.24 9.72
C ASN A 84 10.36 -23.35 9.37
N PRO A 85 10.36 -22.04 9.71
CA PRO A 85 9.15 -21.21 9.65
C PRO A 85 8.41 -21.23 8.30
N LEU A 86 9.15 -21.31 7.19
CA LEU A 86 8.57 -21.32 5.84
C LEU A 86 7.76 -22.59 5.52
N ASN A 87 8.02 -23.70 6.22
CA ASN A 87 7.33 -24.99 6.00
C ASN A 87 6.61 -25.49 7.26
N ASN A 88 6.46 -24.63 8.26
CA ASN A 88 5.88 -25.00 9.53
C ASN A 88 4.37 -24.70 9.52
N PRO A 89 3.50 -25.67 9.88
CA PRO A 89 2.05 -25.50 9.81
C PRO A 89 1.49 -24.45 10.77
N ARG A 90 2.27 -23.98 11.76
CA ARG A 90 1.89 -22.87 12.63
C ARG A 90 2.04 -21.51 11.96
N TRP A 91 2.80 -21.45 10.88
CA TRP A 91 2.99 -20.26 10.09
C TRP A 91 2.11 -20.33 8.83
N SER A 92 1.69 -19.16 8.37
CA SER A 92 1.00 -19.00 7.10
C SER A 92 1.90 -18.20 6.17
N LEU A 93 2.29 -18.79 5.05
CA LEU A 93 2.99 -18.09 3.97
C LEU A 93 1.97 -17.69 2.91
N ASP A 94 1.66 -16.40 2.84
CA ASP A 94 0.90 -15.81 1.75
C ASP A 94 1.88 -15.42 0.64
N ASN A 95 1.70 -16.04 -0.52
CA ASN A 95 2.50 -15.83 -1.73
C ASN A 95 1.77 -14.96 -2.77
N ASN A 96 0.77 -14.19 -2.34
CA ASN A 96 -0.08 -13.36 -3.18
C ASN A 96 -0.82 -14.15 -4.28
N HIS A 97 -1.11 -15.44 -4.02
CA HIS A 97 -1.67 -16.37 -4.99
C HIS A 97 -0.89 -16.43 -6.32
N LEU A 98 0.40 -16.11 -6.31
CA LEU A 98 1.26 -16.18 -7.48
C LEU A 98 1.36 -17.63 -7.95
N SER A 99 0.74 -17.92 -9.09
CA SER A 99 0.80 -19.23 -9.74
C SER A 99 1.58 -19.13 -11.04
N LEU A 100 2.77 -19.72 -11.06
CA LEU A 100 3.56 -19.84 -12.29
C LEU A 100 2.83 -20.62 -13.38
N ASN A 101 1.95 -21.56 -12.99
CA ASN A 101 1.11 -22.31 -13.94
C ASN A 101 0.03 -21.45 -14.57
N TYR A 102 -0.58 -20.55 -13.79
CA TYR A 102 -1.48 -19.53 -14.35
C TYR A 102 -0.73 -18.66 -15.36
N LEU A 103 0.47 -18.18 -15.02
CA LEU A 103 1.28 -17.36 -15.93
C LEU A 103 1.70 -18.11 -17.21
N LYS A 104 1.95 -19.43 -17.14
CA LYS A 104 2.22 -20.29 -18.31
C LYS A 104 1.00 -20.49 -19.21
N SER A 105 -0.20 -20.59 -18.63
CA SER A 105 -1.43 -20.81 -19.42
C SER A 105 -1.99 -19.51 -20.02
N GLN A 106 -1.53 -18.34 -19.55
CA GLN A 106 -1.86 -17.06 -20.16
C GLN A 106 -1.10 -16.87 -21.47
N ASN A 107 -1.73 -17.15 -22.61
CA ASN A 107 -1.28 -16.61 -23.89
C ASN A 107 -1.88 -15.21 -24.08
N ASN A 108 -1.43 -14.24 -23.27
CA ASN A 108 -1.88 -12.86 -23.39
C ASN A 108 -0.95 -12.10 -24.36
N PRO A 109 -1.38 -11.82 -25.61
CA PRO A 109 -0.54 -11.14 -26.59
C PRO A 109 -0.18 -9.70 -26.18
N LYS A 110 -0.83 -9.14 -25.16
CA LYS A 110 -0.49 -7.81 -24.62
C LYS A 110 0.69 -7.83 -23.65
N LEU A 111 1.13 -9.01 -23.17
CA LEU A 111 2.20 -9.15 -22.17
C LEU A 111 3.38 -10.05 -22.64
N PRO A 112 3.90 -9.90 -23.86
CA PRO A 112 4.88 -10.82 -24.42
C PRO A 112 6.22 -10.87 -23.66
N LEU A 113 6.67 -9.78 -23.07
CA LEU A 113 7.97 -9.71 -22.37
C LEU A 113 7.85 -10.31 -20.97
N THR A 114 6.77 -10.00 -20.26
CA THR A 114 6.40 -10.60 -19.00
C THR A 114 6.26 -12.11 -19.17
N LEU A 115 5.54 -12.59 -20.19
CA LEU A 115 5.41 -14.02 -20.48
C LEU A 115 6.74 -14.68 -20.82
N LYS A 116 7.60 -14.01 -21.60
CA LYS A 116 8.96 -14.51 -21.89
C LYS A 116 9.77 -14.69 -20.60
N ALA A 117 9.72 -13.71 -19.70
CA ALA A 117 10.43 -13.77 -18.43
C ALA A 117 9.88 -14.86 -17.50
N THR A 118 8.55 -14.98 -17.38
CA THR A 118 7.91 -16.00 -16.52
C THR A 118 8.15 -17.41 -17.06
N HIS A 119 8.13 -17.60 -18.38
CA HIS A 119 8.49 -18.87 -19.01
C HIS A 119 9.96 -19.25 -18.74
N ALA A 120 10.89 -18.29 -18.85
CA ALA A 120 12.30 -18.54 -18.54
C ALA A 120 12.51 -18.96 -17.07
N ILE A 121 11.88 -18.24 -16.13
CA ILE A 121 11.91 -18.59 -14.70
C ILE A 121 11.34 -19.99 -14.46
N SER A 122 10.20 -20.30 -15.07
CA SER A 122 9.55 -21.59 -14.86
C SER A 122 10.31 -22.74 -15.50
N ASN A 123 10.93 -22.53 -16.66
CA ASN A 123 11.80 -23.53 -17.29
C ASN A 123 13.04 -23.81 -16.45
N PHE A 124 13.65 -22.75 -15.90
CA PHE A 124 14.75 -22.89 -14.95
C PHE A 124 14.33 -23.76 -13.75
N LEU A 125 13.20 -23.43 -13.11
CA LEU A 125 12.68 -24.19 -11.97
C LEU A 125 12.34 -25.65 -12.29
N ASN A 126 11.87 -25.94 -13.51
CA ASN A 126 11.62 -27.31 -13.97
C ASN A 126 12.90 -28.12 -14.17
N GLN A 127 14.00 -27.47 -14.56
CA GLN A 127 15.30 -28.11 -14.79
C GLN A 127 16.12 -28.25 -13.51
N THR A 128 15.93 -27.35 -12.55
CA THR A 128 16.59 -27.41 -11.25
C THR A 128 15.76 -28.20 -10.25
N HIS A 129 16.17 -29.44 -9.94
CA HIS A 129 15.58 -30.22 -8.85
C HIS A 129 16.15 -29.88 -7.47
N THR A 130 17.09 -28.93 -7.39
CA THR A 130 17.71 -28.51 -6.13
C THR A 130 16.73 -27.63 -5.35
N PRO A 131 16.33 -28.01 -4.13
CA PRO A 131 15.49 -27.17 -3.29
C PRO A 131 16.19 -25.84 -3.04
N CYS A 132 15.64 -24.74 -3.54
CA CYS A 132 16.12 -23.40 -3.18
C CYS A 132 15.71 -23.12 -1.73
N SER A 133 16.69 -22.91 -0.86
CA SER A 133 16.46 -22.56 0.54
C SER A 133 16.76 -21.08 0.75
N LEU A 134 15.85 -20.36 1.41
CA LEU A 134 16.14 -19.02 1.95
C LEU A 134 17.04 -19.10 3.19
N GLY A 135 17.41 -20.30 3.63
CA GLY A 135 18.23 -20.53 4.82
C GLY A 135 17.57 -19.89 6.04
N SER A 136 18.34 -19.05 6.73
CA SER A 136 17.87 -18.28 7.89
C SER A 136 17.28 -16.92 7.52
N PHE A 137 16.91 -16.68 6.26
CA PHE A 137 16.25 -15.44 5.84
C PHE A 137 14.73 -15.65 5.73
N LEU A 138 13.98 -14.78 6.38
CA LEU A 138 12.52 -14.77 6.34
C LEU A 138 12.01 -13.55 5.55
N PRO A 139 10.94 -13.72 4.75
CA PRO A 139 10.27 -12.62 4.07
C PRO A 139 9.64 -11.64 5.09
N PRO A 140 8.97 -10.55 4.65
CA PRO A 140 8.16 -9.72 5.55
C PRO A 140 7.33 -10.59 6.50
N THR A 141 7.61 -10.47 7.80
CA THR A 141 7.11 -11.38 8.83
C THR A 141 6.22 -10.62 9.80
N MET A 142 5.01 -11.13 10.01
CA MET A 142 4.01 -10.59 10.93
C MET A 142 3.82 -11.57 12.11
N ILE A 143 4.06 -11.10 13.32
CA ILE A 143 3.83 -11.86 14.55
C ILE A 143 2.66 -11.21 15.29
N TYR A 144 1.49 -11.85 15.23
CA TYR A 144 0.28 -11.38 15.89
C TYR A 144 0.15 -12.00 17.28
N GLY A 145 0.54 -11.25 18.31
CA GLY A 145 0.74 -11.75 19.65
C GLY A 145 2.16 -12.26 19.82
N VAL A 146 3.00 -11.53 20.55
CA VAL A 146 4.37 -11.98 20.87
C VAL A 146 4.34 -13.07 21.94
N LEU A 147 3.29 -13.09 22.79
CA LEU A 147 3.15 -14.00 23.92
C LEU A 147 4.37 -13.82 24.86
N ASP A 148 5.06 -14.89 25.24
CA ASP A 148 6.32 -14.81 25.99
C ASP A 148 7.55 -14.55 25.12
N GLY A 149 7.43 -14.51 23.80
CA GLY A 149 8.53 -14.23 22.88
C GLY A 149 9.67 -15.26 22.87
N LEU A 150 9.58 -16.40 23.57
CA LEU A 150 10.66 -17.39 23.60
C LEU A 150 10.95 -17.97 22.21
N PHE A 151 9.91 -18.21 21.39
CA PHE A 151 10.12 -18.68 20.02
C PHE A 151 10.87 -17.64 19.17
N LEU A 152 10.59 -16.34 19.35
CA LEU A 152 11.28 -15.26 18.66
C LEU A 152 12.74 -15.16 19.14
N ALA A 153 13.00 -15.35 20.43
CA ALA A 153 14.34 -15.42 20.98
C ALA A 153 15.14 -16.63 20.44
N ILE A 154 14.48 -17.76 20.20
CA ILE A 154 15.08 -18.93 19.55
C ILE A 154 15.44 -18.60 18.10
N LEU A 155 14.55 -17.96 17.34
CA LEU A 155 14.84 -17.50 15.98
C LEU A 155 16.05 -16.55 15.96
N GLN A 156 16.13 -15.59 16.89
CA GLN A 156 17.29 -14.70 17.04
C GLN A 156 18.58 -15.48 17.33
N ALA A 157 18.53 -16.44 18.25
CA ALA A 157 19.69 -17.25 18.64
C ALA A 157 20.12 -18.26 17.56
N GLN A 158 19.23 -18.59 16.62
CA GLN A 158 19.50 -19.35 15.39
C GLN A 158 19.92 -18.45 14.22
N HIS A 159 20.11 -17.15 14.45
CA HIS A 159 20.54 -16.16 13.46
C HIS A 159 19.57 -15.97 12.30
N TYR A 160 18.27 -16.18 12.53
CA TYR A 160 17.26 -15.77 11.56
C TYR A 160 17.30 -14.26 11.34
N ARG A 161 17.18 -13.85 10.08
CA ARG A 161 17.08 -12.47 9.63
C ARG A 161 15.75 -12.27 8.95
N PHE A 162 15.17 -11.09 9.11
CA PHE A 162 13.88 -10.74 8.55
C PHE A 162 14.09 -9.66 7.50
N HIS A 163 13.43 -9.78 6.35
CA HIS A 163 13.32 -8.67 5.40
C HIS A 163 12.69 -7.45 6.08
N SER A 164 11.57 -7.69 6.78
CA SER A 164 10.89 -6.76 7.67
C SER A 164 10.20 -7.58 8.77
N LEU A 165 10.14 -7.05 9.99
CA LEU A 165 9.51 -7.73 11.12
C LEU A 165 8.50 -6.80 11.79
N TYR A 166 7.26 -7.24 11.90
CA TYR A 166 6.17 -6.53 12.56
C TYR A 166 5.69 -7.35 13.75
N LEU A 167 5.73 -6.75 14.93
CA LEU A 167 5.39 -7.39 16.19
C LEU A 167 4.15 -6.72 16.76
N PHE A 168 3.09 -7.50 16.99
CA PHE A 168 1.86 -7.03 17.61
C PHE A 168 1.66 -7.74 18.95
N GLU A 169 1.22 -7.03 19.97
CA GLU A 169 0.87 -7.64 21.26
C GLU A 169 -0.22 -6.82 21.94
N GLU A 170 -1.25 -7.51 22.43
CA GLU A 170 -2.40 -6.86 23.06
C GLU A 170 -2.20 -6.64 24.56
N ASN A 171 -1.40 -7.50 25.19
CA ASN A 171 -1.28 -7.57 26.62
C ASN A 171 0.10 -7.11 27.07
N LEU A 172 0.13 -6.04 27.86
CA LEU A 172 1.37 -5.46 28.37
C LEU A 172 2.18 -6.45 29.23
N ASP A 173 1.53 -7.33 30.01
CA ASP A 173 2.25 -8.30 30.83
C ASP A 173 2.93 -9.36 29.97
N LEU A 174 2.26 -9.84 28.91
CA LEU A 174 2.88 -10.76 27.95
C LEU A 174 4.08 -10.10 27.27
N PHE A 175 3.93 -8.85 26.79
CA PHE A 175 5.06 -8.10 26.22
C PHE A 175 6.19 -7.85 27.24
N LYS A 176 5.84 -7.60 28.50
CA LYS A 176 6.83 -7.46 29.57
C LYS A 176 7.54 -8.78 29.84
N ILE A 177 6.83 -9.91 29.79
CA ILE A 177 7.43 -11.25 29.91
C ILE A 177 8.36 -11.52 28.73
N SER A 178 7.99 -11.12 27.51
CA SER A 178 8.86 -11.32 26.35
C SER A 178 10.17 -10.56 26.43
N CYS A 179 10.24 -9.48 27.22
CA CYS A 179 11.50 -8.79 27.51
C CYS A 179 12.50 -9.64 28.32
N TYR A 180 12.10 -10.75 28.96
CA TYR A 180 13.06 -11.70 29.54
C TYR A 180 13.80 -12.51 28.47
N PHE A 181 13.17 -12.75 27.32
CA PHE A 181 13.68 -13.68 26.33
C PHE A 181 14.21 -12.98 25.08
N VAL A 182 13.43 -12.07 24.50
CA VAL A 182 13.76 -11.42 23.23
C VAL A 182 14.73 -10.27 23.49
N ARG A 183 15.75 -10.11 22.64
CA ARG A 183 16.61 -8.91 22.68
C ARG A 183 16.04 -7.89 21.70
N TYR A 184 15.23 -6.95 22.17
CA TYR A 184 14.47 -6.05 21.30
C TYR A 184 15.34 -5.03 20.58
N GLU A 185 16.37 -4.51 21.24
CA GLU A 185 17.34 -3.60 20.63
C GLU A 185 17.92 -4.18 19.32
N ASP A 186 18.35 -5.45 19.34
CA ASP A 186 18.87 -6.17 18.16
C ASP A 186 17.86 -6.21 16.99
N LEU A 187 16.56 -6.29 17.29
CA LEU A 187 15.50 -6.32 16.28
C LEU A 187 15.21 -4.92 15.76
N MET A 188 15.10 -3.93 16.65
CA MET A 188 14.73 -2.56 16.26
C MET A 188 15.82 -1.89 15.44
N ILE A 189 17.10 -2.10 15.77
CA ILE A 189 18.23 -1.59 14.97
C ILE A 189 18.21 -2.15 13.54
N LYS A 190 17.66 -3.36 13.36
CA LYS A 190 17.47 -4.01 12.04
C LYS A 190 16.14 -3.63 11.37
N GLY A 191 15.42 -2.65 11.90
CA GLY A 191 14.19 -2.12 11.31
C GLY A 191 12.92 -2.89 11.68
N ALA A 192 12.93 -3.70 12.73
CA ALA A 192 11.68 -4.27 13.27
C ALA A 192 10.74 -3.15 13.76
N LYS A 193 9.44 -3.41 13.69
CA LYS A 193 8.36 -2.50 14.08
C LYS A 193 7.53 -3.12 15.19
N LEU A 194 7.18 -2.32 16.19
CA LEU A 194 6.51 -2.77 17.41
C LEU A 194 5.18 -2.05 17.59
N PHE A 195 4.10 -2.81 17.78
CA PHE A 195 2.74 -2.31 17.92
C PHE A 195 2.09 -2.96 19.15
N ILE A 196 2.27 -2.34 20.30
CA ILE A 196 1.67 -2.79 21.57
C ILE A 196 0.36 -2.05 21.80
N GLN A 197 -0.74 -2.74 22.05
CA GLN A 197 -2.04 -2.10 22.26
C GLN A 197 -1.96 -0.99 23.33
N GLY A 198 -2.37 0.22 22.93
CA GLY A 198 -2.32 1.42 23.78
C GLY A 198 -1.01 2.22 23.69
N PHE A 199 -0.02 1.74 22.94
CA PHE A 199 1.31 2.37 22.79
C PHE A 199 1.72 2.60 21.33
N PHE A 200 0.78 2.62 20.39
CA PHE A 200 1.07 3.02 19.00
C PHE A 200 -0.11 3.77 18.39
N ASP A 201 0.17 4.61 17.39
CA ASP A 201 -0.85 5.21 16.54
C ASP A 201 -1.19 4.27 15.37
N PRO A 202 -2.46 3.83 15.22
CA PRO A 202 -2.89 3.01 14.08
C PRO A 202 -2.55 3.61 12.71
N ASN A 203 -2.44 4.93 12.58
CA ASN A 203 -2.05 5.59 11.34
C ASN A 203 -0.59 5.33 10.98
N GLU A 204 0.31 5.18 11.95
CA GLU A 204 1.73 4.84 11.69
C GLU A 204 1.84 3.51 10.95
N LEU A 205 1.06 2.52 11.38
CA LEU A 205 1.01 1.21 10.73
C LEU A 205 0.55 1.33 9.28
N LYS A 206 -0.56 2.04 9.04
CA LYS A 206 -1.11 2.26 7.70
C LYS A 206 -0.08 2.98 6.81
N ILE A 207 0.54 4.05 7.30
CA ILE A 207 1.52 4.84 6.57
C ILE A 207 2.76 4.01 6.21
N ASP A 208 3.30 3.21 7.14
CA ASP A 208 4.46 2.35 6.89
C ASP A 208 4.17 1.33 5.78
N PHE A 209 2.98 0.72 5.81
CA PHE A 209 2.56 -0.23 4.78
C PHE A 209 2.45 0.40 3.39
N LEU A 210 1.82 1.58 3.30
CA LEU A 210 1.65 2.31 2.04
C LEU A 210 2.95 2.88 1.48
N LYS A 211 3.92 3.24 2.35
CA LYS A 211 5.24 3.75 1.92
C LYS A 211 6.18 2.66 1.42
N ARG A 212 5.96 1.40 1.79
CA ARG A 212 6.83 0.26 1.43
C ARG A 212 6.07 -0.78 0.59
N PRO A 213 5.45 -0.39 -0.54
CA PRO A 213 4.56 -1.29 -1.27
C PRO A 213 5.31 -2.51 -1.80
N VAL A 214 6.56 -2.36 -2.29
CA VAL A 214 7.41 -3.49 -2.73
C VAL A 214 7.60 -4.51 -1.62
N THR A 215 7.96 -4.06 -0.42
CA THR A 215 8.13 -4.92 0.76
C THR A 215 6.84 -5.70 1.03
N HIS A 216 5.69 -5.06 0.91
CA HIS A 216 4.39 -5.64 1.24
C HIS A 216 3.61 -6.16 0.02
N SER A 217 4.24 -6.53 -1.10
CA SER A 217 3.50 -6.96 -2.32
C SER A 217 3.81 -8.39 -2.80
N PHE A 218 4.81 -9.06 -2.20
CA PHE A 218 5.29 -10.36 -2.70
C PHE A 218 4.99 -11.52 -1.75
N LEU A 219 5.76 -11.62 -0.66
CA LEU A 219 5.65 -12.69 0.33
C LEU A 219 5.31 -12.09 1.68
N LYS A 220 4.38 -12.72 2.39
CA LYS A 220 4.03 -12.37 3.77
C LYS A 220 3.98 -13.64 4.60
N LEU A 221 4.86 -13.73 5.58
CA LEU A 221 4.91 -14.84 6.53
C LEU A 221 4.22 -14.40 7.82
N GLU A 222 3.27 -15.17 8.31
CA GLU A 222 2.45 -14.82 9.47
C GLU A 222 2.44 -15.93 10.51
N ILE A 223 2.44 -15.56 11.79
CA ILE A 223 2.10 -16.46 12.90
C ILE A 223 1.21 -15.74 13.89
N MET A 224 0.29 -16.47 14.52
CA MET A 224 -0.55 -15.99 15.61
C MET A 224 -0.48 -17.01 16.76
N PRO A 225 0.50 -16.90 17.68
CA PRO A 225 0.72 -17.86 18.76
C PRO A 225 -0.50 -18.06 19.66
N TYR A 226 -1.33 -17.01 19.82
CA TYR A 226 -2.61 -17.08 20.49
C TYR A 226 -3.62 -16.15 19.81
N LYS A 227 -4.90 -16.54 19.83
CA LYS A 227 -5.97 -15.78 19.20
C LYS A 227 -6.56 -14.77 20.17
N SER A 228 -6.73 -13.54 19.72
CA SER A 228 -7.47 -12.50 20.43
C SER A 228 -8.21 -11.58 19.47
N ALA A 229 -9.09 -10.73 20.01
CA ALA A 229 -9.80 -9.73 19.21
C ALA A 229 -8.83 -8.70 18.60
N PHE A 230 -7.82 -8.27 19.36
CA PHE A 230 -6.80 -7.35 18.87
C PHE A 230 -5.96 -7.98 17.75
N ASN A 231 -5.41 -9.17 17.97
CA ASN A 231 -4.56 -9.86 16.99
C ASN A 231 -5.31 -10.16 15.70
N SER A 232 -6.57 -10.60 15.80
CA SER A 232 -7.43 -10.86 14.64
C SER A 232 -7.69 -9.57 13.85
N ARG A 233 -7.99 -8.46 14.54
CA ARG A 233 -8.20 -7.15 13.91
C ARG A 233 -6.94 -6.61 13.25
N MET A 234 -5.77 -6.77 13.88
CA MET A 234 -4.50 -6.36 13.27
C MET A 234 -4.22 -7.13 11.99
N ARG A 235 -4.43 -8.45 11.99
CA ARG A 235 -4.29 -9.29 10.80
C ARG A 235 -5.23 -8.84 9.66
N GLU A 236 -6.48 -8.53 9.98
CA GLU A 236 -7.43 -8.02 9.00
C GLU A 236 -7.02 -6.64 8.44
N ASN A 237 -6.57 -5.73 9.30
CA ASN A 237 -6.05 -4.43 8.88
C ASN A 237 -4.86 -4.57 7.93
N ILE A 238 -3.89 -5.43 8.28
CA ILE A 238 -2.74 -5.72 7.41
C ILE A 238 -3.18 -6.29 6.07
N HIS A 239 -4.13 -7.23 6.06
CA HIS A 239 -4.69 -7.76 4.82
C HIS A 239 -5.33 -6.67 3.94
N ASN A 240 -6.05 -5.73 4.55
CA ASN A 240 -6.67 -4.62 3.85
C ASN A 240 -5.64 -3.62 3.30
N TYR A 241 -4.57 -3.33 4.05
CA TYR A 241 -3.48 -2.46 3.58
C TYR A 241 -2.69 -3.13 2.46
N TYR A 242 -2.43 -4.43 2.58
CA TYR A 242 -1.80 -5.25 1.54
C TYR A 242 -2.59 -5.19 0.23
N LYS A 243 -3.91 -5.42 0.28
CA LYS A 243 -4.79 -5.29 -0.89
C LYS A 243 -4.79 -3.89 -1.51
N GLN A 244 -4.66 -2.85 -0.69
CA GLN A 244 -4.56 -1.47 -1.18
C GLN A 244 -3.21 -1.21 -1.84
N ALA A 245 -2.11 -1.68 -1.26
CA ALA A 245 -0.75 -1.50 -1.80
C ALA A 245 -0.55 -2.19 -3.17
N LEU A 246 -1.32 -3.24 -3.46
CA LEU A 246 -1.33 -3.94 -4.76
C LEU A 246 -2.12 -3.20 -5.85
N ARG A 247 -2.96 -2.21 -5.50
CA ARG A 247 -3.71 -1.45 -6.51
C ARG A 247 -2.81 -0.43 -7.19
N GLY A 248 -3.02 -0.22 -8.49
CA GLY A 248 -2.35 0.84 -9.25
C GLY A 248 -1.01 0.46 -9.87
N TRP A 249 -0.57 -0.80 -9.74
CA TRP A 249 0.62 -1.28 -10.45
C TRP A 249 0.30 -1.53 -11.93
N GLY A 250 0.99 -0.81 -12.81
CA GLY A 250 0.99 -1.08 -14.25
C GLY A 250 1.82 -2.32 -14.60
N SER A 251 1.48 -2.97 -15.71
CA SER A 251 2.35 -4.02 -16.27
C SER A 251 3.62 -3.41 -16.87
N PHE A 252 4.68 -4.20 -17.03
CA PHE A 252 5.90 -3.74 -17.68
C PHE A 252 5.60 -3.24 -19.11
N GLU A 253 4.78 -3.97 -19.86
CA GLU A 253 4.42 -3.61 -21.24
C GLU A 253 3.59 -2.33 -21.32
N ASP A 254 2.68 -2.11 -20.37
CA ASP A 254 1.88 -0.88 -20.31
C ASP A 254 2.75 0.36 -20.02
N GLU A 255 3.69 0.23 -19.09
CA GLU A 255 4.67 1.29 -18.80
C GLU A 255 5.67 1.49 -19.95
N TRP A 256 6.08 0.41 -20.62
CA TRP A 256 6.93 0.46 -21.80
C TRP A 256 6.27 1.15 -22.99
N LEU A 257 4.98 0.87 -23.24
CA LEU A 257 4.20 1.57 -24.25
C LEU A 257 4.11 3.06 -23.93
N GLY A 258 3.81 3.40 -22.67
CA GLY A 258 3.73 4.79 -22.24
C GLY A 258 5.06 5.53 -22.36
N PHE A 259 6.17 4.86 -22.08
CA PHE A 259 7.52 5.38 -22.29
C PHE A 259 7.81 5.64 -23.76
N LYS A 260 7.52 4.68 -24.65
CA LYS A 260 7.67 4.84 -26.10
C LYS A 260 6.86 6.03 -26.65
N ASN A 261 5.61 6.16 -26.22
CA ASN A 261 4.76 7.28 -26.61
C ASN A 261 5.35 8.61 -26.12
N THR A 262 5.81 8.66 -24.87
CA THR A 262 6.46 9.84 -24.29
C THR A 262 7.66 10.29 -25.11
N LEU A 263 8.56 9.37 -25.48
CA LEU A 263 9.73 9.68 -26.30
C LEU A 263 9.36 10.24 -27.68
N LYS A 264 8.25 9.78 -28.28
CA LYS A 264 7.75 10.31 -29.55
C LYS A 264 7.11 11.69 -29.39
N ASN A 265 6.37 11.91 -28.30
CA ASN A 265 5.60 13.13 -28.07
C ASN A 265 6.47 14.31 -27.60
N LEU A 266 7.48 14.07 -26.76
CA LEU A 266 8.37 15.10 -26.19
C LEU A 266 8.96 16.10 -27.20
N PRO A 267 9.53 15.68 -28.35
CA PRO A 267 10.08 16.62 -29.31
C PRO A 267 9.00 17.35 -30.13
N LEU A 268 7.76 16.87 -30.15
CA LEU A 268 6.68 17.38 -31.01
C LEU A 268 5.77 18.39 -30.30
N TYR A 269 5.55 18.21 -28.99
CA TYR A 269 4.56 18.97 -28.25
C TYR A 269 5.19 19.83 -27.15
N LYS A 270 4.67 21.05 -27.00
CA LYS A 270 5.07 21.92 -25.89
C LYS A 270 4.73 21.23 -24.58
N THR A 271 5.69 21.12 -23.68
CA THR A 271 5.51 20.47 -22.37
C THR A 271 5.37 21.51 -21.27
N LEU A 272 4.43 21.32 -20.35
CA LEU A 272 4.32 22.13 -19.14
C LEU A 272 5.51 21.81 -18.20
N LYS A 273 6.48 22.73 -18.13
CA LYS A 273 7.72 22.57 -17.35
C LYS A 273 7.72 23.31 -16.01
N THR A 274 6.83 24.29 -15.84
CA THR A 274 6.74 25.11 -14.64
C THR A 274 5.28 25.32 -14.28
N LYS A 275 4.99 25.53 -12.99
CA LYS A 275 3.63 25.82 -12.55
C LYS A 275 3.15 27.12 -13.24
N PRO A 276 1.97 27.11 -13.89
CA PRO A 276 1.41 28.32 -14.47
C PRO A 276 1.06 29.33 -13.37
N LYS A 277 1.00 30.61 -13.74
CA LYS A 277 0.40 31.62 -12.86
C LYS A 277 -1.10 31.33 -12.77
N LYS A 278 -1.66 31.44 -11.56
CA LYS A 278 -3.10 31.31 -11.39
C LYS A 278 -3.84 32.46 -12.05
N ILE A 279 -4.96 32.13 -12.68
CA ILE A 279 -5.90 33.08 -13.27
C ILE A 279 -7.06 33.31 -12.30
N ASN A 280 -7.65 34.50 -12.37
CA ASN A 280 -8.86 34.83 -11.63
C ASN A 280 -10.10 34.53 -12.46
N ALA A 281 -10.25 33.26 -12.86
CA ALA A 281 -11.42 32.77 -13.58
C ALA A 281 -11.76 31.35 -13.11
N PRO A 282 -13.05 31.01 -13.00
CA PRO A 282 -13.45 29.67 -12.64
C PRO A 282 -13.16 28.66 -13.75
N ILE A 283 -12.78 27.45 -13.36
CA ILE A 283 -12.58 26.32 -14.28
C ILE A 283 -13.64 25.24 -13.99
N CYS A 284 -14.47 24.94 -14.98
CA CYS A 284 -15.39 23.81 -14.97
C CYS A 284 -14.67 22.55 -15.48
N VAL A 285 -14.45 21.57 -14.61
CA VAL A 285 -13.92 20.25 -14.99
C VAL A 285 -15.07 19.31 -15.20
N VAL A 286 -15.30 18.93 -16.46
CA VAL A 286 -16.50 18.23 -16.91
C VAL A 286 -16.18 16.78 -17.28
N GLY A 287 -16.76 15.84 -16.54
CA GLY A 287 -16.79 14.42 -16.89
C GLY A 287 -18.05 14.04 -17.67
N ASN A 288 -18.18 12.75 -17.98
CA ASN A 288 -19.35 12.18 -18.66
C ASN A 288 -20.19 11.30 -17.71
N GLY A 289 -20.34 11.76 -16.47
CA GLY A 289 -21.22 11.12 -15.49
C GLY A 289 -22.71 11.35 -15.83
N PRO A 290 -23.61 10.48 -15.34
CA PRO A 290 -25.06 10.63 -15.55
C PRO A 290 -25.66 12.00 -15.18
N SER A 291 -25.02 12.77 -14.29
CA SER A 291 -25.48 14.13 -13.95
C SER A 291 -25.21 15.18 -15.04
N LEU A 292 -24.47 14.85 -16.10
CA LEU A 292 -24.11 15.80 -17.17
C LEU A 292 -25.34 16.44 -17.81
N ASP A 293 -26.37 15.67 -18.13
CA ASP A 293 -27.58 16.17 -18.80
C ASP A 293 -28.25 17.32 -18.03
N LEU A 294 -28.16 17.28 -16.69
CA LEU A 294 -28.71 18.32 -15.81
C LEU A 294 -27.84 19.58 -15.76
N LEU A 295 -26.56 19.45 -16.09
CA LEU A 295 -25.56 20.51 -16.01
C LEU A 295 -25.32 21.20 -17.36
N LEU A 296 -25.75 20.61 -18.48
CA LEU A 296 -25.61 21.21 -19.82
C LEU A 296 -26.18 22.63 -19.92
N PRO A 297 -27.38 22.96 -19.39
CA PRO A 297 -27.89 24.33 -19.43
C PRO A 297 -27.00 25.32 -18.66
N PHE A 298 -26.53 24.91 -17.48
CA PHE A 298 -25.61 25.73 -16.67
C PHE A 298 -24.30 25.98 -17.40
N LEU A 299 -23.71 24.93 -17.99
CA LEU A 299 -22.46 25.05 -18.74
C LEU A 299 -22.63 25.98 -19.94
N LYS A 300 -23.74 25.86 -20.67
CA LYS A 300 -24.02 26.71 -21.83
C LYS A 300 -24.23 28.18 -21.46
N GLU A 301 -24.96 28.46 -20.38
CA GLU A 301 -25.20 29.83 -19.89
C GLU A 301 -23.92 30.50 -19.39
N ASN A 302 -22.93 29.72 -18.94
CA ASN A 302 -21.71 30.22 -18.30
C ASN A 302 -20.43 30.01 -19.13
N GLU A 303 -20.52 29.58 -20.39
CA GLU A 303 -19.35 29.22 -21.22
C GLU A 303 -18.43 30.40 -21.55
N GLU A 304 -18.91 31.64 -21.47
CA GLU A 304 -18.09 32.85 -21.63
C GLU A 304 -17.54 33.38 -20.29
N ASN A 305 -18.02 32.87 -19.16
CA ASN A 305 -17.61 33.29 -17.81
C ASN A 305 -16.72 32.25 -17.10
N CYS A 306 -16.61 31.03 -17.65
CA CYS A 306 -15.84 29.93 -17.10
C CYS A 306 -14.98 29.29 -18.18
N ILE A 307 -13.81 28.79 -17.80
CA ILE A 307 -13.02 27.93 -18.68
C ILE A 307 -13.53 26.49 -18.54
N ILE A 308 -13.82 25.83 -19.65
CA ILE A 308 -14.40 24.48 -19.68
C ILE A 308 -13.33 23.46 -20.09
N PHE A 309 -12.95 22.62 -19.12
CA PHE A 309 -12.12 21.43 -19.33
C PHE A 309 -13.03 20.21 -19.54
N SER A 310 -13.12 19.74 -20.77
CA SER A 310 -13.78 18.47 -21.07
C SER A 310 -12.80 17.32 -20.79
N CYS A 311 -13.24 16.29 -20.05
CA CYS A 311 -12.39 15.16 -19.69
C CYS A 311 -12.88 13.87 -20.36
N GLY A 312 -12.06 13.29 -21.24
CA GLY A 312 -12.37 12.04 -21.93
C GLY A 312 -13.66 12.12 -22.76
N THR A 313 -14.58 11.19 -22.54
CA THR A 313 -15.80 11.06 -23.34
C THR A 313 -16.83 12.18 -23.15
N ALA A 314 -16.58 13.17 -22.29
CA ALA A 314 -17.43 14.35 -22.10
C ALA A 314 -17.48 15.26 -23.35
N LEU A 315 -16.48 15.17 -24.23
CA LEU A 315 -16.36 16.06 -25.39
C LEU A 315 -17.57 15.99 -26.32
N LYS A 316 -17.99 14.77 -26.64
CA LYS A 316 -19.09 14.52 -27.58
C LYS A 316 -20.42 15.13 -27.13
N PRO A 317 -20.94 14.85 -25.92
CA PRO A 317 -22.19 15.46 -25.47
C PRO A 317 -22.09 16.98 -25.33
N LEU A 318 -20.95 17.53 -24.89
CA LEU A 318 -20.76 18.99 -24.80
C LEU A 318 -20.88 19.66 -26.17
N LYS A 319 -20.15 19.17 -27.18
CA LYS A 319 -20.22 19.69 -28.54
C LYS A 319 -21.60 19.51 -29.17
N THR A 320 -22.25 18.37 -28.93
CA THR A 320 -23.60 18.09 -29.47
C THR A 320 -24.63 19.10 -28.95
N HIS A 321 -24.47 19.59 -27.72
CA HIS A 321 -25.33 20.63 -27.12
C HIS A 321 -24.78 22.04 -27.33
N GLY A 322 -23.77 22.20 -28.19
CA GLY A 322 -23.18 23.48 -28.55
C GLY A 322 -22.42 24.16 -27.42
N VAL A 323 -22.02 23.45 -26.36
CA VAL A 323 -21.19 24.03 -25.28
C VAL A 323 -19.77 24.22 -25.81
N LYS A 324 -19.26 25.44 -25.70
CA LYS A 324 -17.88 25.79 -26.07
C LYS A 324 -16.91 25.11 -25.10
N VAL A 325 -15.95 24.35 -25.64
CA VAL A 325 -14.93 23.65 -24.84
C VAL A 325 -13.59 24.33 -25.08
N ASP A 326 -12.98 24.84 -24.01
CA ASP A 326 -11.68 25.51 -24.07
C ASP A 326 -10.52 24.53 -24.12
N PHE A 327 -10.63 23.38 -23.45
CA PHE A 327 -9.62 22.33 -23.52
C PHE A 327 -10.23 20.93 -23.41
N GLN A 328 -9.75 20.02 -24.24
CA GLN A 328 -9.96 18.59 -24.05
C GLN A 328 -8.79 18.01 -23.25
N ILE A 329 -9.08 17.24 -22.19
CA ILE A 329 -8.08 16.54 -21.39
C ILE A 329 -8.09 15.06 -21.73
N GLU A 330 -6.91 14.49 -22.00
CA GLU A 330 -6.75 13.06 -22.26
C GLU A 330 -5.51 12.46 -21.59
N VAL A 331 -5.61 11.20 -21.18
CA VAL A 331 -4.52 10.47 -20.49
C VAL A 331 -4.22 9.08 -21.07
N GLU A 332 -5.03 8.61 -22.01
CA GLU A 332 -5.00 7.23 -22.48
C GLU A 332 -3.88 6.95 -23.49
N ARG A 333 -3.09 5.91 -23.22
CA ARG A 333 -1.90 5.53 -24.00
C ARG A 333 -2.16 4.53 -25.13
N ILE A 334 -3.37 3.99 -25.20
CA ILE A 334 -3.77 2.92 -26.12
C ILE A 334 -4.55 3.44 -27.35
N ASP A 335 -4.58 2.63 -28.42
CA ASP A 335 -5.01 3.06 -29.76
C ASP A 335 -6.48 3.51 -29.86
N TYR A 336 -7.37 2.98 -29.01
CA TYR A 336 -8.81 3.29 -29.11
C TYR A 336 -9.12 4.78 -28.92
N LEU A 337 -8.26 5.54 -28.24
CA LEU A 337 -8.46 6.96 -28.03
C LEU A 337 -8.57 7.73 -29.37
N LYS A 338 -7.79 7.31 -30.38
CA LYS A 338 -7.86 7.91 -31.71
C LYS A 338 -9.28 7.81 -32.27
N GLU A 339 -9.86 6.61 -32.23
CA GLU A 339 -11.23 6.38 -32.72
C GLU A 339 -12.28 7.15 -31.92
N VAL A 340 -12.07 7.32 -30.61
CA VAL A 340 -12.96 8.12 -29.75
C VAL A 340 -12.94 9.59 -30.17
N LEU A 341 -11.75 10.16 -30.40
CA LEU A 341 -11.59 11.54 -30.84
C LEU A 341 -12.04 11.75 -32.29
N GLU A 342 -11.93 10.75 -33.17
CA GLU A 342 -12.50 10.83 -34.53
C GLU A 342 -14.03 10.88 -34.51
N LYS A 343 -14.69 10.21 -33.55
CA LYS A 343 -16.14 10.27 -33.35
C LYS A 343 -16.64 11.52 -32.63
N ALA A 344 -15.71 12.30 -32.08
CA ALA A 344 -15.95 13.55 -31.36
C ALA A 344 -14.83 14.55 -31.72
N PRO A 345 -14.79 15.03 -32.98
CA PRO A 345 -13.64 15.74 -33.52
C PRO A 345 -13.30 16.97 -32.68
N LEU A 346 -12.01 17.18 -32.44
CA LEU A 346 -11.51 18.32 -31.65
C LEU A 346 -11.78 19.66 -32.35
N GLU A 347 -11.73 19.70 -33.68
CA GLU A 347 -11.86 20.93 -34.48
C GLU A 347 -10.85 21.99 -34.01
N ASP A 348 -11.31 23.08 -33.39
CA ASP A 348 -10.47 24.15 -32.85
C ASP A 348 -10.23 24.01 -31.34
N THR A 349 -10.82 23.02 -30.66
CA THR A 349 -10.57 22.76 -29.24
C THR A 349 -9.16 22.21 -29.02
N PRO A 350 -8.27 22.94 -28.32
CA PRO A 350 -6.94 22.45 -28.00
C PRO A 350 -6.94 21.22 -27.09
N LEU A 351 -5.95 20.35 -27.26
CA LEU A 351 -5.78 19.14 -26.46
C LEU A 351 -4.71 19.35 -25.38
N MET A 352 -5.08 19.12 -24.12
CA MET A 352 -4.13 18.90 -23.03
C MET A 352 -3.96 17.40 -22.77
N GLY A 353 -2.88 16.84 -23.32
CA GLY A 353 -2.60 15.41 -23.27
C GLY A 353 -1.51 15.04 -22.27
N ALA A 354 -1.65 13.91 -21.60
CA ALA A 354 -0.55 13.37 -20.81
C ALA A 354 0.61 12.92 -21.70
N ASN A 355 1.82 12.87 -21.15
CA ASN A 355 3.03 12.52 -21.88
C ASN A 355 2.98 11.16 -22.62
N MET A 356 2.34 10.17 -22.01
CA MET A 356 2.21 8.82 -22.58
C MET A 356 1.06 8.66 -23.58
N LEU A 357 0.30 9.72 -23.89
CA LEU A 357 -0.85 9.65 -24.80
C LEU A 357 -0.45 9.03 -26.14
N ASN A 358 -1.37 8.32 -26.77
CA ASN A 358 -1.12 7.79 -28.10
C ASN A 358 -0.74 8.92 -29.08
N PRO A 359 0.40 8.85 -29.79
CA PRO A 359 0.82 9.90 -30.72
C PRO A 359 -0.21 10.16 -31.84
N ASN A 360 -0.93 9.13 -32.29
CA ASN A 360 -1.96 9.28 -33.31
C ASN A 360 -3.17 10.07 -32.80
N ALA A 361 -3.48 9.99 -31.50
CA ALA A 361 -4.53 10.80 -30.89
C ALA A 361 -4.10 12.26 -30.75
N PHE A 362 -2.85 12.48 -30.36
CA PHE A 362 -2.24 13.81 -30.33
C PHE A 362 -2.30 14.50 -31.72
N ASN A 363 -2.01 13.76 -32.79
CA ASN A 363 -2.01 14.28 -34.17
C ASN A 363 -3.40 14.73 -34.67
N LEU A 364 -4.49 14.39 -33.98
CA LEU A 364 -5.84 14.87 -34.34
C LEU A 364 -6.08 16.32 -33.87
N ALA A 365 -5.28 16.82 -32.94
CA ALA A 365 -5.40 18.17 -32.41
C ALA A 365 -4.64 19.17 -33.28
N LYS A 366 -5.28 20.30 -33.63
CA LYS A 366 -4.58 21.43 -34.28
C LYS A 366 -3.57 22.08 -33.34
N GLU A 367 -3.93 22.17 -32.06
CA GLU A 367 -3.06 22.66 -30.99
C GLU A 367 -3.07 21.67 -29.83
N ALA A 368 -1.87 21.37 -29.30
CA ALA A 368 -1.73 20.47 -28.17
C ALA A 368 -0.65 20.93 -27.18
N LEU A 369 -0.98 20.78 -25.90
CA LEU A 369 -0.09 20.98 -24.77
C LEU A 369 0.07 19.65 -24.03
N MET A 370 1.31 19.29 -23.73
CA MET A 370 1.63 18.06 -23.03
C MET A 370 1.92 18.32 -21.55
N PHE A 371 1.45 17.45 -20.67
CA PHE A 371 1.82 17.45 -19.25
C PHE A 371 2.39 16.09 -18.83
N MET A 372 3.31 16.09 -17.87
CA MET A 372 3.83 14.84 -17.30
C MET A 372 2.87 14.31 -16.24
N ARG A 373 2.25 13.15 -16.45
CA ARG A 373 1.33 12.55 -15.47
C ARG A 373 2.12 11.77 -14.42
N GLY A 374 2.03 12.21 -13.17
CA GLY A 374 2.62 11.53 -12.01
C GLY A 374 2.14 10.08 -11.88
N GLY A 375 2.98 9.24 -11.27
CA GLY A 375 2.71 7.80 -11.12
C GLY A 375 3.00 6.94 -12.36
N SER A 376 3.50 7.52 -13.45
CA SER A 376 4.07 6.76 -14.58
C SER A 376 5.60 6.74 -14.52
N ALA A 377 6.23 5.70 -15.09
CA ALA A 377 7.69 5.53 -15.08
C ALA A 377 8.45 6.68 -15.75
N CYS A 378 7.82 7.37 -16.70
CA CYS A 378 8.40 8.49 -17.44
C CYS A 378 8.01 9.86 -16.91
N ALA A 379 7.17 9.97 -15.88
CA ALA A 379 6.68 11.26 -15.39
C ALA A 379 7.84 12.22 -15.04
N TYR A 380 8.87 11.69 -14.38
CA TYR A 380 9.88 12.45 -13.65
C TYR A 380 11.10 12.90 -14.48
N ILE A 381 11.03 12.78 -15.82
CA ILE A 381 12.08 13.31 -16.72
C ILE A 381 11.96 14.82 -16.94
N SER A 382 10.81 15.42 -16.59
CA SER A 382 10.56 16.86 -16.64
C SER A 382 10.62 17.45 -15.22
N PRO A 383 10.97 18.74 -15.06
CA PRO A 383 10.95 19.41 -13.76
C PRO A 383 9.55 19.54 -13.13
N LEU A 384 8.47 19.44 -13.92
CA LEU A 384 7.11 19.48 -13.40
C LEU A 384 6.33 18.23 -13.77
N ASN A 385 5.76 17.59 -12.74
CA ASN A 385 4.89 16.43 -12.84
C ASN A 385 3.55 16.76 -12.16
N ILE A 386 2.46 16.30 -12.78
CA ILE A 386 1.11 16.48 -12.28
C ILE A 386 0.74 15.24 -11.47
N GLU A 387 0.98 15.32 -10.16
CA GLU A 387 0.56 14.28 -9.22
C GLU A 387 -0.96 14.21 -9.09
N TYR A 388 -1.46 13.07 -8.63
CA TYR A 388 -2.90 12.80 -8.45
C TYR A 388 -3.73 12.89 -9.75
N ALA A 389 -3.11 12.82 -10.91
CA ALA A 389 -3.76 12.81 -12.23
C ALA A 389 -4.26 11.40 -12.65
N ALA A 390 -4.54 10.53 -11.67
CA ALA A 390 -4.97 9.14 -11.82
C ALA A 390 -6.02 8.81 -10.74
N PRO A 391 -6.86 7.77 -10.93
CA PRO A 391 -6.88 6.83 -12.05
C PRO A 391 -7.63 7.32 -13.29
N PHE A 392 -8.61 8.22 -13.15
CA PHE A 392 -9.45 8.67 -14.27
C PHE A 392 -8.94 9.96 -14.90
N VAL A 393 -9.32 10.21 -16.17
CA VAL A 393 -9.03 11.47 -16.87
C VAL A 393 -9.58 12.70 -16.14
N GLY A 394 -10.71 12.57 -15.43
CA GLY A 394 -11.26 13.64 -14.58
C GLY A 394 -10.30 14.03 -13.44
N ASN A 395 -9.54 13.09 -12.87
CA ASN A 395 -8.51 13.41 -11.88
C ASN A 395 -7.41 14.29 -12.49
N ALA A 396 -7.00 14.01 -13.73
CA ALA A 396 -6.03 14.83 -14.44
C ALA A 396 -6.59 16.24 -14.71
N GLY A 397 -7.86 16.35 -15.14
CA GLY A 397 -8.53 17.64 -15.32
C GLY A 397 -8.56 18.48 -14.04
N VAL A 398 -8.92 17.89 -12.90
CA VAL A 398 -8.92 18.58 -11.60
C VAL A 398 -7.52 18.98 -11.15
N ALA A 399 -6.53 18.09 -11.31
CA ALA A 399 -5.15 18.37 -10.93
C ALA A 399 -4.57 19.53 -11.77
N LEU A 400 -4.82 19.55 -13.08
CA LEU A 400 -4.43 20.64 -13.98
C LEU A 400 -5.16 21.94 -13.63
N ALA A 401 -6.48 21.89 -13.44
CA ALA A 401 -7.28 23.06 -13.06
C ALA A 401 -6.79 23.69 -11.75
N SER A 402 -6.41 22.87 -10.77
CA SER A 402 -5.87 23.32 -9.47
C SER A 402 -4.53 24.05 -9.55
N LEU A 403 -3.77 23.80 -10.62
CA LEU A 403 -2.55 24.58 -10.89
C LEU A 403 -2.86 25.94 -11.49
N MET A 404 -4.01 26.07 -12.16
CA MET A 404 -4.37 27.23 -12.97
C MET A 404 -5.38 28.16 -12.29
N SER A 405 -6.24 27.67 -11.40
CA SER A 405 -7.26 28.48 -10.73
C SER A 405 -7.45 28.09 -9.26
N ASP A 406 -7.95 29.05 -8.48
CA ASP A 406 -8.44 28.84 -7.11
C ASP A 406 -9.93 28.51 -7.05
N GLU A 407 -10.66 28.66 -8.17
CA GLU A 407 -12.09 28.39 -8.27
C GLU A 407 -12.35 27.28 -9.30
N ILE A 408 -12.77 26.12 -8.82
CA ILE A 408 -12.98 24.91 -9.64
C ILE A 408 -14.39 24.38 -9.40
N TYR A 409 -15.12 24.19 -10.49
CA TYR A 409 -16.43 23.53 -10.50
C TYR A 409 -16.28 22.11 -11.03
N LEU A 410 -16.70 21.13 -10.24
CA LEU A 410 -16.74 19.73 -10.66
C LEU A 410 -18.09 19.43 -11.28
N CYS A 411 -18.10 19.04 -12.55
CA CYS A 411 -19.32 18.78 -13.30
C CYS A 411 -19.31 17.34 -13.79
N ALA A 412 -20.33 16.55 -13.46
CA ALA A 412 -20.48 15.18 -13.96
C ALA A 412 -19.28 14.24 -13.71
N LEU A 413 -18.66 14.38 -12.53
CA LEU A 413 -17.63 13.47 -12.00
C LEU A 413 -18.24 12.54 -10.94
N ASP A 414 -19.34 11.87 -11.28
CA ASP A 414 -20.26 11.26 -10.30
C ASP A 414 -19.67 10.08 -9.50
N CYS A 415 -18.76 9.30 -10.11
CA CYS A 415 -18.11 8.11 -9.53
C CYS A 415 -19.06 7.02 -8.98
N ALA A 416 -20.37 7.21 -9.08
CA ALA A 416 -21.45 6.32 -8.65
C ALA A 416 -22.78 6.76 -9.29
N TYR A 417 -23.82 5.94 -9.16
CA TYR A 417 -25.18 6.29 -9.56
C TYR A 417 -25.96 6.85 -8.37
N ILE A 418 -26.81 7.85 -8.63
CA ILE A 418 -27.77 8.34 -7.65
C ILE A 418 -28.84 7.25 -7.44
N LYS A 419 -29.03 6.82 -6.18
CA LYS A 419 -30.04 5.79 -5.84
C LYS A 419 -31.44 6.28 -6.22
N GLY A 420 -32.12 5.52 -7.07
CA GLY A 420 -33.47 5.86 -7.56
C GLY A 420 -33.51 6.78 -8.78
N PHE A 421 -32.36 7.22 -9.29
CA PHE A 421 -32.30 8.08 -10.46
C PHE A 421 -32.25 7.24 -11.75
N LYS A 422 -33.40 7.15 -12.42
CA LYS A 422 -33.52 6.86 -13.85
C LYS A 422 -34.07 8.13 -14.52
N ASN A 423 -33.21 8.85 -15.26
CA ASN A 423 -33.56 9.92 -16.21
C ASN A 423 -34.78 10.81 -15.89
N THR A 424 -34.82 11.52 -14.76
CA THR A 424 -35.75 12.66 -14.61
C THR A 424 -35.20 13.73 -13.67
N LEU A 425 -35.43 14.99 -14.06
CA LEU A 425 -34.67 16.19 -13.72
C LEU A 425 -34.82 16.75 -12.28
N LYS A 426 -33.73 17.42 -11.84
CA LYS A 426 -33.55 18.49 -10.80
C LYS A 426 -33.13 18.10 -9.37
N ILE A 427 -31.85 18.36 -9.00
CA ILE A 427 -31.39 18.89 -7.68
C ILE A 427 -30.05 19.68 -7.85
N PRO A 428 -29.44 20.38 -6.84
CA PRO A 428 -28.85 21.71 -7.01
C PRO A 428 -27.32 21.70 -7.16
N ILE A 429 -26.79 22.77 -7.77
CA ILE A 429 -25.35 23.04 -7.94
C ILE A 429 -24.67 23.18 -6.56
N MET A 430 -23.71 22.30 -6.26
CA MET A 430 -22.96 22.32 -5.00
C MET A 430 -21.79 23.31 -5.11
N LYS A 431 -21.96 24.54 -4.61
CA LYS A 431 -20.83 25.46 -4.36
C LYS A 431 -20.04 24.98 -3.15
N MET A 432 -18.84 24.44 -3.35
CA MET A 432 -17.92 24.19 -2.25
C MET A 432 -17.32 25.52 -1.73
N LYS A 433 -17.90 26.07 -0.66
CA LYS A 433 -17.21 27.06 0.18
C LYS A 433 -16.35 26.34 1.24
N LYS A 434 -15.02 26.49 1.11
CA LYS A 434 -13.95 26.31 2.12
C LYS A 434 -14.21 25.34 3.30
N LYS A 435 -13.69 24.12 3.17
CA LYS A 435 -12.68 23.44 4.03
C LYS A 435 -12.72 21.94 3.69
N LEU A 436 -11.99 21.52 2.66
CA LEU A 436 -11.51 20.14 2.65
C LEU A 436 -10.38 20.09 3.67
N ILE A 437 -10.69 19.58 4.86
CA ILE A 437 -9.65 19.02 5.73
C ILE A 437 -9.24 17.73 5.04
N PHE A 438 -8.13 17.76 4.31
CA PHE A 438 -7.41 16.54 4.00
C PHE A 438 -6.93 15.98 5.34
N HIS A 439 -7.53 14.88 5.81
CA HIS A 439 -6.80 13.98 6.67
C HIS A 439 -5.83 13.22 5.76
N LEU A 440 -4.62 13.78 5.67
CA LEU A 440 -3.42 13.08 5.23
C LEU A 440 -3.18 11.85 6.12
#